data_AF-A0A822G457-F1
#
_entry.id   AF-A0A822G457-F1
#
_cell.length_a   1.000
_cell.length_b   1.000
_cell.length_c   1.000
_cell.angle_alpha   90.00
_cell.angle_beta   90.00
_cell.angle_gamma   90.00
#
_symmetry.space_group_name_H-M   'P 1'
#
loop_
_entity.id
_entity.type
_entity.pdbx_description
1 polymer ?
#
loop_
_entity_poly.entity_id
_entity_poly.type
_entity_poly.pdbx_seq_one_letter_code
_entity_poly.pdbx_strand_id
1 'polypeptide(L)'
;LCEDIISQNSDIRHIVEQLISIGFNRIARNSQSNERAKILLIDEVDVFFSRDFYGNVYIPSANLRDPTITSLINFIWSQRKSNLKLNQVEATAEYKACCHTFPTWEPLIREAVKDIIDDVHNFESYDYVVKEDKIGYIEQDNIVYNVVYSYKTLFAYYYEHEKGQITRKSLEEKISIRIKCGSFSYAEIPLQFKYIMGVTGTLETLSDPEKQIIQNVYKIGKNTYIPSMFGKKNLMFRIEDDIIIENSNDYFNTIKREIDNRLVGKSSEKRAILVFFESKQRLKEFYESKALETIKQSVAYLTEEASSEEKEIAIKRATASGQITLFTRTF
;
A
#
# COMPACT_ATOMS: atom_id res chain seq x y z
N LEU A 1 -14.42 0.08 -1.67
CA LEU A 1 -14.91 -0.90 -2.65
C LEU A 1 -14.96 -2.32 -2.08
N CYS A 2 -13.83 -2.98 -1.83
CA CYS A 2 -13.82 -4.38 -1.35
C CYS A 2 -14.62 -4.54 -0.06
N GLU A 3 -14.39 -3.64 0.89
CA GLU A 3 -15.14 -3.56 2.14
C GLU A 3 -16.65 -3.42 1.90
N ASP A 4 -17.05 -2.46 1.07
CA ASP A 4 -18.46 -2.20 0.77
C ASP A 4 -19.13 -3.41 0.12
N ILE A 5 -18.38 -4.18 -0.68
CA ILE A 5 -18.89 -5.37 -1.36
C ILE A 5 -19.08 -6.52 -0.39
N ILE A 6 -18.05 -6.83 0.40
CA ILE A 6 -18.08 -7.93 1.36
C ILE A 6 -19.13 -7.66 2.45
N SER A 7 -19.23 -6.41 2.89
CA SER A 7 -20.11 -6.01 3.98
C SER A 7 -21.57 -5.71 3.55
N GLN A 8 -21.92 -5.97 2.28
CA GLN A 8 -23.27 -5.70 1.73
C GLN A 8 -24.40 -6.37 2.50
N ASN A 9 -24.21 -7.62 2.88
CA ASN A 9 -25.24 -8.41 3.56
C ASN A 9 -25.04 -8.42 5.08
N SER A 10 -23.81 -8.20 5.55
CA SER A 10 -23.49 -8.02 6.96
C SER A 10 -22.02 -7.63 7.13
N ASP A 11 -21.71 -6.85 8.16
CA ASP A 11 -20.32 -6.53 8.54
C ASP A 11 -19.65 -7.76 9.17
N ILE A 12 -18.75 -8.38 8.42
CA ILE A 12 -18.04 -9.59 8.86
C ILE A 12 -17.13 -9.34 10.07
N ARG A 13 -16.57 -8.13 10.24
CA ARG A 13 -15.76 -7.81 11.43
C ARG A 13 -16.65 -7.79 12.66
N HIS A 14 -17.80 -7.14 12.54
CA HIS A 14 -18.76 -7.05 13.63
C HIS A 14 -19.30 -8.43 14.01
N ILE A 15 -19.62 -9.29 13.04
CA ILE A 15 -20.05 -10.67 13.28
C ILE A 15 -18.99 -11.44 14.07
N VAL A 16 -17.72 -11.37 13.65
CA VAL A 16 -16.62 -12.09 14.33
C VAL A 16 -16.40 -11.55 15.74
N GLU A 17 -16.44 -10.23 15.93
CA GLU A 17 -16.30 -9.61 17.25
C GLU A 17 -17.42 -10.05 18.20
N GLN A 18 -18.67 -10.04 17.72
CA GLN A 18 -19.82 -10.51 18.50
C GLN A 18 -19.73 -12.01 18.79
N LEU A 19 -19.36 -12.83 17.79
CA LEU A 19 -19.22 -14.27 17.96
C LEU A 19 -18.26 -14.60 19.12
N ILE A 20 -17.17 -13.85 19.21
CA ILE A 20 -16.13 -14.07 20.21
C ILE A 20 -16.54 -13.53 21.57
N SER A 21 -17.20 -12.36 21.60
CA SER A 21 -17.53 -11.66 22.84
C SER A 21 -18.80 -12.20 23.52
N ILE A 22 -19.83 -12.59 22.76
CA ILE A 22 -21.16 -12.95 23.29
C ILE A 22 -21.68 -14.32 22.84
N GLY A 23 -20.98 -15.00 21.92
CA GLY A 23 -21.35 -16.34 21.41
C GLY A 23 -22.39 -16.34 20.28
N PHE A 24 -22.44 -17.45 19.53
CA PHE A 24 -23.18 -17.59 18.26
C PHE A 24 -24.71 -17.39 18.38
N ASN A 25 -25.30 -17.70 19.54
CA ASN A 25 -26.76 -17.78 19.72
C ASN A 25 -27.49 -16.43 19.70
N ARG A 26 -26.80 -15.30 19.49
CA ARG A 26 -27.37 -13.94 19.52
C ARG A 26 -27.25 -13.16 18.21
N ILE A 27 -26.68 -13.76 17.16
CA ILE A 27 -26.47 -13.05 15.89
C ILE A 27 -27.77 -13.08 15.07
N ALA A 28 -28.47 -11.94 15.03
CA ALA A 28 -29.67 -11.78 14.23
C ALA A 28 -29.34 -11.90 12.73
N ARG A 29 -30.01 -12.83 12.03
CA ARG A 29 -29.94 -12.92 10.57
C ARG A 29 -30.84 -11.86 9.96
N ASN A 30 -30.26 -10.78 9.43
CA ASN A 30 -31.02 -9.88 8.56
C ASN A 30 -31.22 -10.55 7.20
N SER A 31 -32.47 -10.48 6.73
CA SER A 31 -32.98 -11.12 5.52
C SER A 31 -32.98 -10.19 4.31
N GLN A 32 -32.67 -10.78 3.15
CA GLN A 32 -32.95 -10.35 1.78
C GLN A 32 -32.71 -8.87 1.44
N SER A 33 -31.56 -8.60 0.82
CA SER A 33 -31.37 -7.39 0.02
C SER A 33 -31.96 -7.61 -1.38
N ASN A 34 -32.66 -6.60 -1.90
CA ASN A 34 -33.00 -6.55 -3.32
C ASN A 34 -31.71 -6.32 -4.12
N GLU A 35 -31.25 -7.33 -4.86
CA GLU A 35 -30.04 -7.21 -5.68
C GLU A 35 -30.27 -6.26 -6.86
N ARG A 36 -29.93 -4.99 -6.65
CA ARG A 36 -29.77 -4.05 -7.75
C ARG A 36 -28.53 -4.42 -8.54
N ALA A 37 -28.66 -4.51 -9.87
CA ALA A 37 -27.53 -4.69 -10.77
C ALA A 37 -26.44 -3.63 -10.52
N LYS A 38 -25.20 -4.07 -10.29
CA LYS A 38 -24.04 -3.21 -10.07
C LYS A 38 -23.21 -3.10 -11.34
N ILE A 39 -22.65 -1.91 -11.56
CA ILE A 39 -21.75 -1.60 -12.67
C ILE A 39 -20.40 -1.24 -12.07
N LEU A 40 -19.33 -1.89 -12.54
CA LEU A 40 -17.96 -1.54 -12.23
C LEU A 40 -17.40 -0.70 -13.37
N LEU A 41 -16.92 0.51 -13.05
CA LEU A 41 -16.18 1.38 -13.95
C LEU A 41 -14.71 1.36 -13.54
N ILE A 42 -13.83 1.07 -14.49
CA ILE A 42 -12.40 0.89 -14.25
C ILE A 42 -11.62 1.88 -15.09
N ASP A 43 -10.70 2.58 -14.44
CA ASP A 43 -9.62 3.28 -15.11
C ASP A 43 -8.40 2.35 -15.12
N GLU A 44 -7.76 2.21 -16.28
CA GLU A 44 -6.68 1.25 -16.55
C GLU A 44 -7.02 -0.22 -16.25
N VAL A 45 -7.64 -0.88 -17.23
CA VAL A 45 -8.01 -2.32 -17.17
C VAL A 45 -6.82 -3.26 -16.92
N ASP A 46 -5.60 -2.86 -17.30
CA ASP A 46 -4.39 -3.67 -17.05
C ASP A 46 -4.01 -3.76 -15.56
N VAL A 47 -4.54 -2.87 -14.70
CA VAL A 47 -4.43 -2.96 -13.23
C VAL A 47 -4.92 -4.32 -12.72
N PHE A 48 -5.87 -4.96 -13.41
CA PHE A 48 -6.33 -6.31 -13.09
C PHE A 48 -5.24 -7.37 -13.11
N PHE A 49 -4.12 -7.13 -13.80
CA PHE A 49 -3.00 -8.06 -13.91
C PHE A 49 -1.81 -7.65 -13.04
N SER A 50 -1.91 -6.53 -12.32
CA SER A 50 -0.91 -6.17 -11.33
C SER A 50 -0.82 -7.24 -10.24
N ARG A 51 0.37 -7.43 -9.68
CA ARG A 51 0.59 -8.36 -8.55
C ARG A 51 -0.27 -7.99 -7.34
N ASP A 52 -0.46 -6.69 -7.12
CA ASP A 52 -1.22 -6.17 -5.99
C ASP A 52 -2.73 -6.36 -6.13
N PHE A 53 -3.21 -6.59 -7.35
CA PHE A 53 -4.60 -6.94 -7.61
C PHE A 53 -4.75 -8.45 -7.83
N TYR A 54 -4.28 -8.99 -8.96
CA TYR A 54 -4.54 -10.39 -9.33
C TYR A 54 -3.94 -11.40 -8.35
N GLY A 55 -2.77 -11.06 -7.81
CA GLY A 55 -1.98 -11.94 -6.94
C GLY A 55 -2.22 -11.74 -5.46
N ASN A 56 -3.16 -10.87 -5.06
CA ASN A 56 -3.32 -10.47 -3.68
C ASN A 56 -4.75 -10.63 -3.17
N VAL A 57 -4.90 -10.54 -1.84
CA VAL A 57 -6.15 -10.75 -1.14
C VAL A 57 -6.47 -9.57 -0.22
N TYR A 58 -7.75 -9.27 -0.09
CA TYR A 58 -8.29 -8.46 0.97
C TYR A 58 -8.49 -9.30 2.23
N ILE A 59 -7.91 -8.90 3.36
CA ILE A 59 -8.01 -9.61 4.64
C ILE A 59 -8.67 -8.67 5.66
N PRO A 60 -10.01 -8.66 5.78
CA PRO A 60 -10.66 -7.90 6.84
C PRO A 60 -10.30 -8.50 8.19
N SER A 61 -10.18 -7.65 9.21
CA SER A 61 -9.85 -8.08 10.56
C SER A 61 -10.69 -7.39 11.61
N ALA A 62 -11.27 -8.17 12.52
CA ALA A 62 -11.95 -7.69 13.71
C ALA A 62 -10.93 -7.31 14.79
N ASN A 63 -11.28 -6.32 15.61
CA ASN A 63 -10.44 -5.88 16.73
C ASN A 63 -11.12 -6.30 18.04
N LEU A 64 -10.60 -7.35 18.67
CA LEU A 64 -11.07 -7.79 19.97
C LEU A 64 -10.50 -6.87 21.06
N ARG A 65 -11.38 -6.18 21.77
CA ARG A 65 -11.03 -5.21 22.83
C ARG A 65 -11.68 -5.64 24.14
N ASP A 66 -10.87 -5.67 25.18
CA ASP A 66 -11.31 -5.92 26.55
C ASP A 66 -10.25 -5.40 27.53
N PRO A 67 -10.61 -4.96 28.74
CA PRO A 67 -9.62 -4.55 29.75
C PRO A 67 -8.56 -5.61 30.05
N THR A 68 -8.89 -6.90 30.00
CA THR A 68 -7.93 -8.00 30.20
C THR A 68 -6.92 -8.11 29.06
N ILE A 69 -7.34 -7.83 27.82
CA ILE A 69 -6.44 -7.73 26.65
C ILE A 69 -5.51 -6.53 26.81
N THR A 70 -6.05 -5.39 27.24
CA THR A 70 -5.24 -4.18 27.47
C THR A 70 -4.17 -4.42 28.53
N SER A 71 -4.53 -5.06 29.64
CA SER A 71 -3.56 -5.43 30.68
C SER A 71 -2.49 -6.39 30.17
N LEU A 72 -2.86 -7.40 29.36
CA LEU A 72 -1.92 -8.34 28.76
C LEU A 72 -0.91 -7.66 27.83
N ILE A 73 -1.38 -6.81 26.91
CA ILE A 73 -0.50 -6.08 25.97
C ILE A 73 0.39 -5.09 26.72
N ASN A 74 -0.15 -4.37 27.71
CA ASN A 74 0.63 -3.48 28.57
C ASN A 74 1.74 -4.23 29.31
N PHE A 75 1.44 -5.42 29.85
CA PHE A 75 2.44 -6.27 30.49
C PHE A 75 3.56 -6.63 29.50
N ILE A 76 3.21 -7.11 28.31
CA ILE A 76 4.19 -7.48 27.28
C ILE A 76 5.08 -6.28 26.90
N TRP A 77 4.48 -5.11 26.67
CA TRP A 77 5.22 -3.87 26.38
C TRP A 77 6.18 -3.47 27.52
N SER A 78 5.75 -3.59 28.77
CA SER A 78 6.59 -3.29 29.94
C SER A 78 7.80 -4.22 30.04
N GLN A 79 7.67 -5.45 29.57
CA GLN A 79 8.71 -6.47 29.57
C GLN A 79 9.50 -6.55 28.26
N ARG A 80 9.27 -5.64 27.29
CA ARG A 80 9.86 -5.71 25.93
C ARG A 80 11.39 -5.81 25.86
N LYS A 81 12.09 -5.28 26.87
CA LYS A 81 13.56 -5.33 26.95
C LYS A 81 14.08 -6.69 27.44
N SER A 82 13.22 -7.52 28.00
CA SER A 82 13.52 -8.91 28.35
C SER A 82 13.30 -9.81 27.15
N ASN A 83 13.99 -10.96 27.07
CA ASN A 83 13.73 -11.96 26.03
C ASN A 83 12.47 -12.77 26.41
N LEU A 84 11.31 -12.16 26.21
CA LEU A 84 10.02 -12.67 26.67
C LEU A 84 9.62 -13.88 25.82
N LYS A 85 9.30 -15.00 26.47
CA LYS A 85 8.84 -16.22 25.80
C LYS A 85 7.39 -16.51 26.11
N LEU A 86 6.71 -17.20 25.19
CA LEU A 86 5.29 -17.54 25.33
C LEU A 86 4.96 -18.21 26.66
N ASN A 87 5.76 -19.19 27.10
CA ASN A 87 5.55 -19.90 28.36
C ASN A 87 5.65 -18.99 29.60
N GLN A 88 6.43 -17.91 29.53
CA GLN A 88 6.52 -16.93 30.61
C GLN A 88 5.26 -16.08 30.66
N VAL A 89 4.73 -15.69 29.49
CA VAL A 89 3.47 -14.93 29.37
C VAL A 89 2.28 -15.78 29.81
N GLU A 90 2.21 -17.05 29.40
CA GLU A 90 1.15 -17.99 29.80
C GLU A 90 1.06 -18.18 31.34
N ALA A 91 2.17 -18.00 32.04
CA ALA A 91 2.22 -18.12 33.50
C ALA A 91 1.63 -16.90 34.24
N THR A 92 1.49 -15.74 33.57
CA THR A 92 1.12 -14.49 34.23
C THR A 92 -0.36 -14.39 34.58
N ALA A 93 -0.69 -13.45 35.47
CA ALA A 93 -2.06 -13.20 35.86
C ALA A 93 -2.86 -12.56 34.71
N GLU A 94 -2.21 -11.71 33.91
CA GLU A 94 -2.81 -11.01 32.77
C GLU A 94 -3.25 -11.97 31.67
N TYR A 95 -2.41 -12.96 31.32
CA TYR A 95 -2.76 -13.98 30.34
C TYR A 95 -3.92 -14.85 30.83
N LYS A 96 -3.84 -15.32 32.09
CA LYS A 96 -4.89 -16.13 32.71
C LYS A 96 -6.23 -15.38 32.81
N ALA A 97 -6.19 -14.08 33.10
CA ALA A 97 -7.38 -13.23 33.12
C ALA A 97 -8.01 -13.13 31.72
N CYS A 98 -7.19 -12.94 30.69
CA CYS A 98 -7.67 -12.91 29.29
C CYS A 98 -8.31 -14.24 28.89
N CYS A 99 -7.68 -15.38 29.20
CA CYS A 99 -8.24 -16.71 28.91
C CYS A 99 -9.52 -16.98 29.72
N HIS A 100 -9.62 -16.46 30.94
CA HIS A 100 -10.85 -16.58 31.73
C HIS A 100 -12.01 -15.78 31.13
N THR A 101 -11.74 -14.60 30.55
CA THR A 101 -12.74 -13.80 29.83
C THR A 101 -13.19 -14.47 28.54
N PHE A 102 -12.28 -15.15 27.84
CA PHE A 102 -12.54 -15.79 26.55
C PHE A 102 -12.20 -17.28 26.55
N PRO A 103 -12.88 -18.11 27.37
CA PRO A 103 -12.47 -19.49 27.63
C PRO A 103 -12.52 -20.38 26.37
N THR A 104 -13.50 -20.15 25.49
CA THR A 104 -13.64 -20.89 24.22
C THR A 104 -12.55 -20.53 23.21
N TRP A 105 -11.93 -19.35 23.35
CA TRP A 105 -11.02 -18.77 22.37
C TRP A 105 -9.57 -18.70 22.88
N GLU A 106 -9.24 -19.43 23.95
CA GLU A 106 -7.87 -19.52 24.47
C GLU A 106 -6.85 -19.90 23.38
N PRO A 107 -7.09 -20.89 22.49
CA PRO A 107 -6.14 -21.19 21.41
C PRO A 107 -5.89 -20.01 20.47
N LEU A 108 -6.93 -19.20 20.19
CA LEU A 108 -6.82 -18.02 19.35
C LEU A 108 -5.98 -16.93 20.04
N ILE A 109 -6.24 -16.69 21.33
CA ILE A 109 -5.47 -15.74 22.14
C ILE A 109 -4.01 -16.17 22.19
N ARG A 110 -3.75 -17.48 22.39
CA ARG A 110 -2.41 -18.04 22.43
C ARG A 110 -1.63 -17.79 21.14
N GLU A 111 -2.23 -18.00 19.97
CA GLU A 111 -1.58 -17.71 18.70
C GLU A 111 -1.34 -16.21 18.52
N ALA A 112 -2.32 -15.36 18.85
CA ALA A 112 -2.15 -13.92 18.80
C ALA A 112 -0.99 -13.43 19.71
N VAL A 113 -0.83 -14.02 20.90
CA VAL A 113 0.26 -13.68 21.82
C VAL A 113 1.62 -14.02 21.23
N LYS A 114 1.76 -15.07 20.43
CA LYS A 114 3.03 -15.36 19.73
C LYS A 114 3.41 -14.22 18.78
N ASP A 115 2.45 -13.77 17.98
CA ASP A 115 2.67 -12.66 17.04
C ASP A 115 2.99 -11.35 17.79
N ILE A 116 2.29 -11.09 18.91
CA ILE A 116 2.56 -9.93 19.78
C ILE A 116 3.98 -9.98 20.36
N ILE A 117 4.45 -11.16 20.81
CA ILE A 117 5.79 -11.33 21.35
C ILE A 117 6.85 -11.15 20.24
N ASP A 118 6.62 -11.67 19.04
CA ASP A 118 7.57 -11.47 17.94
C ASP A 118 7.67 -9.98 17.57
N ASP A 119 6.51 -9.33 17.42
CA ASP A 119 6.43 -7.93 17.00
C ASP A 119 6.98 -6.96 18.05
N VAL A 120 6.84 -7.24 19.36
CA VAL A 120 7.37 -6.34 20.40
C VAL A 120 8.89 -6.27 20.39
N HIS A 121 9.56 -7.30 19.88
CA HIS A 121 11.01 -7.36 19.78
C HIS A 121 11.56 -6.79 18.47
N ASN A 122 10.71 -6.59 17.45
CA ASN A 122 11.14 -6.21 16.12
C ASN A 122 10.37 -5.00 15.53
N PHE A 123 9.53 -4.30 16.30
CA PHE A 123 8.67 -3.22 15.79
C PHE A 123 9.44 -2.04 15.16
N GLU A 124 10.68 -1.79 15.60
CA GLU A 124 11.56 -0.73 15.06
C GLU A 124 12.07 -1.03 13.64
N SER A 125 11.76 -2.21 13.08
CA SER A 125 12.27 -2.64 11.77
C SER A 125 11.64 -1.96 10.55
N TYR A 126 10.64 -1.08 10.73
CA TYR A 126 9.95 -0.40 9.63
C TYR A 126 9.92 1.11 9.83
N ASP A 127 10.18 1.83 8.73
CA ASP A 127 10.01 3.27 8.67
C ASP A 127 8.51 3.62 8.72
N TYR A 128 8.14 4.47 9.68
CA TYR A 128 6.80 5.03 9.81
C TYR A 128 6.90 6.54 10.02
N VAL A 129 5.82 7.24 9.69
CA VAL A 129 5.70 8.69 9.90
C VAL A 129 4.67 8.95 10.99
N VAL A 130 5.04 9.79 11.95
CA VAL A 130 4.10 10.30 12.96
C VAL A 130 3.54 11.64 12.48
N LYS A 131 2.23 11.72 12.30
CA LYS A 131 1.56 12.95 11.90
C LYS A 131 0.13 12.97 12.43
N GLU A 132 -0.30 14.12 12.94
CA GLU A 132 -1.68 14.33 13.42
C GLU A 132 -2.16 13.26 14.42
N ASP A 133 -1.32 12.94 15.42
CA ASP A 133 -1.62 11.96 16.46
C ASP A 133 -1.86 10.53 15.91
N LYS A 134 -1.26 10.21 14.76
CA LYS A 134 -1.36 8.91 14.09
C LYS A 134 -0.01 8.44 13.54
N ILE A 135 0.11 7.12 13.44
CA ILE A 135 1.18 6.45 12.71
C ILE A 135 0.68 6.19 11.28
N GLY A 136 1.44 6.64 10.29
CA GLY A 136 1.20 6.41 8.88
C GLY A 136 2.41 5.79 8.19
N TYR A 137 2.16 5.18 7.02
CA TYR A 137 3.18 4.55 6.20
C TYR A 137 3.24 5.24 4.85
N ILE A 138 4.42 5.25 4.23
CA ILE A 138 4.60 5.81 2.89
C ILE A 138 4.25 4.70 1.89
N GLU A 139 3.11 4.83 1.21
CA GLU A 139 2.73 3.98 0.09
C GLU A 139 2.60 4.83 -1.17
N GLN A 140 3.34 4.43 -2.21
CA GLN A 140 3.46 5.23 -3.42
C GLN A 140 3.78 6.66 -3.02
N ASP A 141 2.90 7.60 -3.35
CA ASP A 141 3.04 9.04 -3.13
C ASP A 141 2.38 9.53 -1.85
N ASN A 142 1.73 8.69 -1.05
CA ASN A 142 0.89 9.18 0.03
C ASN A 142 1.29 8.58 1.38
N ILE A 143 1.12 9.38 2.42
CA ILE A 143 1.08 8.83 3.78
C ILE A 143 -0.29 8.20 3.97
N VAL A 144 -0.31 6.88 4.03
CA VAL A 144 -1.51 6.08 4.26
C VAL A 144 -1.62 5.70 5.73
N TYR A 145 -2.80 5.88 6.30
CA TYR A 145 -3.10 5.60 7.72
C TYR A 145 -3.99 4.37 7.90
N ASN A 146 -4.45 3.78 6.80
CA ASN A 146 -5.29 2.57 6.77
C ASN A 146 -4.47 1.27 6.68
N VAL A 147 -3.15 1.38 6.56
CA VAL A 147 -2.22 0.24 6.54
C VAL A 147 -1.74 -0.04 7.95
N VAL A 148 -1.69 -1.32 8.31
CA VAL A 148 -1.22 -1.78 9.60
C VAL A 148 -0.32 -2.99 9.41
N TYR A 149 0.89 -2.90 9.95
CA TYR A 149 1.87 -3.98 9.96
C TYR A 149 1.76 -4.74 11.28
N SER A 150 0.87 -5.72 11.30
CA SER A 150 0.66 -6.62 12.44
C SER A 150 0.57 -5.83 13.77
N TYR A 151 1.23 -6.28 14.83
CA TYR A 151 1.35 -5.59 16.10
C TYR A 151 2.53 -4.61 16.14
N LYS A 152 3.39 -4.56 15.10
CA LYS A 152 4.46 -3.56 14.99
C LYS A 152 3.90 -2.14 15.00
N THR A 153 2.82 -1.90 14.26
CA THR A 153 2.14 -0.59 14.29
C THR A 153 1.64 -0.27 15.70
N LEU A 154 1.06 -1.24 16.42
CA LEU A 154 0.63 -1.04 17.81
C LEU A 154 1.80 -0.63 18.70
N PHE A 155 2.96 -1.28 18.58
CA PHE A 155 4.13 -0.95 19.38
C PHE A 155 4.80 0.37 18.96
N ALA A 156 4.70 0.78 17.70
CA ALA A 156 5.06 2.14 17.29
C ALA A 156 4.19 3.18 18.01
N TYR A 157 2.89 2.94 18.18
CA TYR A 157 2.02 3.81 19.00
C TYR A 157 2.47 3.87 20.47
N TYR A 158 2.85 2.73 21.08
CA TYR A 158 3.39 2.72 22.44
C TYR A 158 4.68 3.53 22.56
N TYR A 159 5.62 3.31 21.63
CA TYR A 159 6.92 3.95 21.63
C TYR A 159 6.84 5.47 21.42
N GLU A 160 6.01 5.92 20.48
CA GLU A 160 5.82 7.36 20.23
C GLU A 160 4.96 8.03 21.31
N HIS A 161 4.11 7.28 22.02
CA HIS A 161 3.45 7.76 23.22
C HIS A 161 4.44 8.01 24.37
N GLU A 162 5.42 7.13 24.59
CA GLU A 162 6.49 7.34 25.57
C GLU A 162 7.35 8.58 25.24
N LYS A 163 7.45 8.95 23.96
CA LYS A 163 8.11 10.19 23.49
C LYS A 163 7.20 11.43 23.53
N GLY A 164 5.93 11.28 23.84
CA GLY A 164 4.95 12.38 23.85
C GLY A 164 4.47 12.85 22.48
N GLN A 165 4.72 12.09 21.40
CA GLN A 165 4.26 12.41 20.04
C GLN A 165 2.85 11.87 19.74
N ILE A 166 2.39 10.92 20.55
CA ILE A 166 1.07 10.29 20.47
C ILE A 166 0.33 10.48 21.80
N THR A 167 -0.94 10.85 21.73
CA THR A 167 -1.82 10.98 22.89
C THR A 167 -2.20 9.63 23.47
N ARG A 168 -2.48 9.60 24.77
CA ARG A 168 -2.97 8.39 25.44
C ARG A 168 -4.25 7.84 24.81
N LYS A 169 -5.15 8.74 24.39
CA LYS A 169 -6.40 8.38 23.72
C LYS A 169 -6.13 7.61 22.42
N SER A 170 -5.24 8.13 21.58
CA SER A 170 -4.89 7.50 20.31
C SER A 170 -4.18 6.15 20.50
N LEU A 171 -3.37 6.00 21.54
CA LEU A 171 -2.81 4.70 21.92
C LEU A 171 -3.91 3.71 22.36
N GLU A 172 -4.77 4.10 23.30
CA GLU A 172 -5.85 3.25 23.82
C GLU A 172 -6.81 2.79 22.70
N GLU A 173 -7.02 3.64 21.68
CA GLU A 173 -7.80 3.28 20.49
C GLU A 173 -7.14 2.20 19.61
N LYS A 174 -5.86 1.87 19.78
CA LYS A 174 -5.15 0.85 18.98
C LYS A 174 -4.97 -0.48 19.72
N ILE A 175 -5.05 -0.49 21.04
CA ILE A 175 -4.85 -1.69 21.86
C ILE A 175 -5.99 -2.68 21.59
N SER A 176 -5.67 -3.80 20.92
CA SER A 176 -6.61 -4.87 20.60
C SER A 176 -5.88 -6.13 20.14
N ILE A 177 -6.54 -7.28 20.23
CA ILE A 177 -6.13 -8.49 19.50
C ILE A 177 -6.82 -8.47 18.13
N ARG A 178 -6.03 -8.57 17.06
CA ARG A 178 -6.55 -8.55 15.69
C ARG A 178 -6.86 -9.96 15.21
N ILE A 179 -8.07 -10.16 14.71
CA ILE A 179 -8.56 -11.47 14.29
C ILE A 179 -8.91 -11.39 12.81
N LYS A 180 -8.20 -12.16 11.98
CA LYS A 180 -8.46 -12.22 10.54
C LYS A 180 -9.82 -12.87 10.30
N CYS A 181 -10.70 -12.18 9.58
CA CYS A 181 -12.08 -12.62 9.30
C CYS A 181 -12.20 -13.42 7.99
N GLY A 182 -11.08 -13.91 7.45
CA GLY A 182 -10.99 -14.56 6.14
C GLY A 182 -10.11 -13.77 5.17
N SER A 183 -9.95 -14.34 3.98
CA SER A 183 -9.17 -13.77 2.88
C SER A 183 -10.01 -13.80 1.61
N PHE A 184 -10.10 -12.66 0.92
CA PHE A 184 -10.94 -12.49 -0.26
C PHE A 184 -10.04 -12.08 -1.43
N SER A 185 -10.00 -12.88 -2.49
CA SER A 185 -9.20 -12.56 -3.69
C SER A 185 -9.68 -11.26 -4.34
N TYR A 186 -8.79 -10.30 -4.58
CA TYR A 186 -9.18 -9.08 -5.30
C TYR A 186 -9.64 -9.42 -6.72
N ALA A 187 -9.07 -10.46 -7.36
CA ALA A 187 -9.48 -10.92 -8.69
C ALA A 187 -10.93 -11.45 -8.74
N GLU A 188 -11.48 -11.90 -7.61
CA GLU A 188 -12.86 -12.39 -7.55
C GLU A 188 -13.89 -11.28 -7.32
N ILE A 189 -13.47 -10.13 -6.80
CA ILE A 189 -14.37 -9.02 -6.46
C ILE A 189 -15.09 -8.47 -7.71
N PRO A 190 -14.43 -8.24 -8.87
CA PRO A 190 -15.10 -7.83 -10.10
C PRO A 190 -16.21 -8.78 -10.56
N LEU A 191 -16.13 -10.07 -10.22
CA LEU A 191 -17.11 -11.07 -10.64
C LEU A 191 -18.49 -10.86 -10.00
N GLN A 192 -18.57 -10.06 -8.93
CA GLN A 192 -19.84 -9.68 -8.28
C GLN A 192 -20.60 -8.58 -9.03
N PHE A 193 -20.01 -7.98 -10.05
CA PHE A 193 -20.64 -6.94 -10.86
C PHE A 193 -21.31 -7.52 -12.09
N LYS A 194 -22.52 -7.04 -12.38
CA LYS A 194 -23.27 -7.49 -13.56
C LYS A 194 -22.69 -6.95 -14.85
N TYR A 195 -22.16 -5.73 -14.80
CA TYR A 195 -21.54 -5.06 -15.94
C TYR A 195 -20.18 -4.51 -15.52
N ILE A 196 -19.17 -4.76 -16.33
CA ILE A 196 -17.82 -4.25 -16.16
C ILE A 196 -17.48 -3.44 -17.41
N MET A 197 -17.09 -2.19 -17.21
CA MET A 197 -16.63 -1.31 -18.28
C MET A 197 -15.38 -0.59 -17.81
N GLY A 198 -14.50 -0.25 -18.75
CA GLY A 198 -13.31 0.51 -18.41
C GLY A 198 -12.61 1.04 -19.62
N VAL A 199 -11.60 1.87 -19.36
CA VAL A 199 -10.69 2.42 -20.34
C VAL A 199 -9.26 2.02 -19.99
N THR A 200 -8.39 1.93 -20.98
CA THR A 200 -6.97 1.72 -20.76
C THR A 200 -6.17 2.13 -21.99
N GLY A 201 -4.94 2.59 -21.77
CA GLY A 201 -3.98 2.87 -22.84
C GLY A 201 -3.29 1.63 -23.40
N THR A 202 -3.37 0.48 -22.72
CA THR A 202 -2.46 -0.67 -22.92
C THR A 202 -3.17 -1.95 -23.36
N LEU A 203 -4.46 -1.89 -23.74
CA LEU A 203 -5.22 -3.08 -24.14
C LEU A 203 -4.55 -3.87 -25.28
N GLU A 204 -3.90 -3.17 -26.22
CA GLU A 204 -3.20 -3.80 -27.36
C GLU A 204 -1.96 -4.59 -26.92
N THR A 205 -1.28 -4.14 -25.86
CA THR A 205 -0.02 -4.71 -25.38
C THR A 205 -0.21 -5.92 -24.46
N LEU A 206 -1.45 -6.23 -24.07
CA LEU A 206 -1.75 -7.42 -23.29
C LEU A 206 -1.38 -8.70 -24.06
N SER A 207 -0.81 -9.65 -23.32
CA SER A 207 -0.52 -11.00 -23.78
C SER A 207 -1.81 -11.80 -24.04
N ASP A 208 -1.69 -12.90 -24.80
CA ASP A 208 -2.84 -13.76 -25.10
C ASP A 208 -3.51 -14.35 -23.83
N PRO A 209 -2.76 -14.79 -22.79
CA PRO A 209 -3.38 -15.22 -21.53
C PRO A 209 -4.17 -14.11 -20.82
N GLU A 210 -3.65 -12.88 -20.78
CA GLU A 210 -4.34 -11.74 -20.16
C GLU A 210 -5.64 -11.41 -20.91
N LYS A 211 -5.59 -11.39 -22.25
CA LYS A 211 -6.77 -11.22 -23.11
C LYS A 211 -7.82 -12.32 -22.86
N GLN A 212 -7.38 -13.57 -22.70
CA GLN A 212 -8.28 -14.67 -22.37
C GLN A 212 -8.94 -14.48 -21.00
N ILE A 213 -8.23 -13.97 -19.99
CA ILE A 213 -8.82 -13.68 -18.68
C ILE A 213 -9.88 -12.56 -18.79
N ILE A 214 -9.58 -11.46 -19.50
CA ILE A 214 -10.55 -10.37 -19.76
C ILE A 214 -11.85 -10.92 -20.36
N GLN A 215 -11.73 -11.76 -21.39
CA GLN A 215 -12.88 -12.27 -22.13
C GLN A 215 -13.63 -13.39 -21.38
N ASN A 216 -12.90 -14.36 -20.84
CA ASN A 216 -13.47 -15.60 -20.34
C ASN A 216 -13.79 -15.55 -18.84
N VAL A 217 -13.02 -14.82 -18.05
CA VAL A 217 -13.21 -14.70 -16.60
C VAL A 217 -14.06 -13.48 -16.30
N TYR A 218 -13.61 -12.29 -16.70
CA TYR A 218 -14.31 -11.03 -16.44
C TYR A 218 -15.46 -10.74 -17.42
N LYS A 219 -15.64 -11.57 -18.46
CA LYS A 219 -16.74 -11.46 -19.45
C LYS A 219 -16.77 -10.13 -20.20
N ILE A 220 -15.61 -9.48 -20.35
CA ILE A 220 -15.47 -8.26 -21.14
C ILE A 220 -15.16 -8.66 -22.59
N GLY A 221 -16.22 -8.93 -23.35
CA GLY A 221 -16.12 -9.43 -24.73
C GLY A 221 -16.06 -8.34 -25.82
N LYS A 222 -16.26 -7.07 -25.46
CA LYS A 222 -16.29 -5.95 -26.41
C LYS A 222 -15.19 -4.95 -26.07
N ASN A 223 -14.46 -4.53 -27.09
CA ASN A 223 -13.49 -3.45 -27.00
C ASN A 223 -13.63 -2.52 -28.23
N THR A 224 -13.23 -1.28 -28.05
CA THR A 224 -13.18 -0.27 -29.12
C THR A 224 -11.87 0.49 -28.97
N TYR A 225 -11.14 0.64 -30.08
CA TYR A 225 -9.92 1.43 -30.12
C TYR A 225 -10.25 2.85 -30.58
N ILE A 226 -10.03 3.82 -29.70
CA ILE A 226 -10.19 5.23 -30.03
C ILE A 226 -8.85 5.73 -30.55
N PRO A 227 -8.77 6.27 -31.78
CA PRO A 227 -7.52 6.78 -32.32
C PRO A 227 -7.04 7.99 -31.50
N SER A 228 -5.72 8.13 -31.39
CA SER A 228 -5.12 9.29 -30.76
C SER A 228 -5.52 10.58 -31.50
N MET A 229 -5.99 11.56 -30.73
CA MET A 229 -6.25 12.92 -31.23
C MET A 229 -4.98 13.63 -31.74
N PHE A 230 -3.80 13.15 -31.32
CA PHE A 230 -2.50 13.73 -31.63
C PHE A 230 -1.79 13.04 -32.82
N GLY A 231 -2.48 12.15 -33.54
CA GLY A 231 -1.91 11.43 -34.68
C GLY A 231 -0.99 10.28 -34.28
N LYS A 232 -0.15 9.81 -35.22
CA LYS A 232 0.74 8.66 -35.00
C LYS A 232 1.85 8.99 -34.00
N LYS A 233 2.13 8.04 -33.09
CA LYS A 233 3.23 8.12 -32.14
C LYS A 233 4.57 8.14 -32.89
N ASN A 234 5.31 9.24 -32.75
CA ASN A 234 6.65 9.38 -33.33
C ASN A 234 7.76 8.85 -32.40
N LEU A 235 7.39 8.43 -31.19
CA LEU A 235 8.29 7.82 -30.19
C LEU A 235 8.28 6.30 -30.41
N MET A 236 9.28 5.80 -31.14
CA MET A 236 9.49 4.36 -31.29
C MET A 236 10.70 3.97 -30.46
N PHE A 237 10.48 3.06 -29.51
CA PHE A 237 11.55 2.45 -28.73
C PHE A 237 12.43 1.61 -29.64
N ARG A 238 13.74 1.81 -29.56
CA ARG A 238 14.74 1.08 -30.33
C ARG A 238 15.70 0.43 -29.36
N ILE A 239 15.60 -0.90 -29.23
CA ILE A 239 16.42 -1.69 -28.30
C ILE A 239 17.91 -1.35 -28.45
N GLU A 240 18.39 -1.20 -29.68
CA GLU A 240 19.81 -0.92 -29.98
C GLU A 240 20.27 0.49 -29.57
N ASP A 241 19.38 1.48 -29.59
CA ASP A 241 19.71 2.89 -29.34
C ASP A 241 19.32 3.35 -27.91
N ASP A 242 18.28 2.75 -27.33
CA ASP A 242 17.64 3.20 -26.09
C ASP A 242 18.00 2.33 -24.87
N ILE A 243 18.64 1.16 -25.06
CA ILE A 243 19.18 0.34 -23.95
C ILE A 243 20.69 0.53 -23.88
N ILE A 244 21.16 1.06 -22.75
CA ILE A 244 22.59 1.24 -22.49
C ILE A 244 22.97 0.41 -21.27
N ILE A 245 23.94 -0.49 -21.43
CA ILE A 245 24.50 -1.29 -20.34
C ILE A 245 25.84 -0.68 -19.95
N GLU A 246 25.94 -0.17 -18.74
CA GLU A 246 27.16 0.47 -18.21
C GLU A 246 27.54 -0.15 -16.87
N ASN A 247 28.81 0.02 -16.49
CA ASN A 247 29.28 -0.33 -15.16
C ASN A 247 28.79 0.68 -14.11
N SER A 248 28.87 0.33 -12.82
CA SER A 248 28.38 1.20 -11.74
C SER A 248 29.08 2.55 -11.62
N ASN A 249 30.34 2.66 -12.06
CA ASN A 249 31.10 3.92 -11.98
C ASN A 249 30.66 4.90 -13.07
N ASP A 250 30.27 4.39 -14.24
CA ASP A 250 29.88 5.19 -15.41
C ASP A 250 28.36 5.40 -15.51
N TYR A 251 27.57 4.72 -14.69
CA TYR A 251 26.11 4.76 -14.69
C TYR A 251 25.56 6.20 -14.62
N PHE A 252 25.95 6.98 -13.60
CA PHE A 252 25.47 8.37 -13.45
C PHE A 252 26.01 9.33 -14.51
N ASN A 253 27.25 9.14 -14.96
CA ASN A 253 27.81 9.94 -16.05
C ASN A 253 27.06 9.69 -17.37
N THR A 254 26.63 8.46 -17.60
CA THR A 254 25.83 8.08 -18.77
C THR A 254 24.43 8.68 -18.72
N ILE A 255 23.76 8.66 -17.56
CA ILE A 255 22.47 9.34 -17.40
C ILE A 255 22.62 10.84 -17.69
N LYS A 256 23.66 11.49 -17.14
CA LYS A 256 23.94 12.90 -17.41
C LYS A 256 24.17 13.18 -18.90
N ARG A 257 24.93 12.33 -19.58
CA ARG A 257 25.17 12.41 -21.02
C ARG A 257 23.87 12.33 -21.82
N GLU A 258 22.98 11.40 -21.45
CA GLU A 258 21.67 11.31 -22.10
C GLU A 258 20.78 12.53 -21.82
N ILE A 259 20.79 13.07 -20.60
CA ILE A 259 20.10 14.33 -20.30
C ILE A 259 20.60 15.44 -21.24
N ASP A 260 21.91 15.63 -21.35
CA ASP A 260 22.50 16.69 -22.19
C ASP A 260 22.17 16.50 -23.67
N ASN A 261 22.32 15.27 -24.17
CA ASN A 261 22.03 14.92 -25.56
C ASN A 261 20.56 15.16 -25.93
N ARG A 262 19.64 14.86 -25.00
CA ARG A 262 18.20 14.95 -25.23
C ARG A 262 17.63 16.33 -24.91
N LEU A 263 18.34 17.16 -24.14
CA LEU A 263 17.90 18.51 -23.74
C LEU A 263 17.76 19.46 -24.94
N VAL A 264 18.61 19.31 -25.96
CA VAL A 264 18.53 20.12 -27.18
C VAL A 264 17.73 19.37 -28.25
N GLY A 265 16.60 19.94 -28.67
CA GLY A 265 15.77 19.38 -29.72
C GLY A 265 16.35 19.57 -31.12
N LYS A 266 15.75 18.90 -32.11
CA LYS A 266 16.16 18.97 -33.53
C LYS A 266 16.16 20.40 -34.12
N SER A 267 15.37 21.31 -33.54
CA SER A 267 15.23 22.71 -33.97
C SER A 267 15.92 23.70 -33.03
N SER A 268 16.88 23.25 -32.22
CA SER A 268 17.57 24.06 -31.18
C SER A 268 16.68 24.55 -30.02
N GLU A 269 15.42 24.12 -29.96
CA GLU A 269 14.54 24.34 -28.82
C GLU A 269 14.89 23.41 -27.65
N LYS A 270 14.76 23.90 -26.42
CA LYS A 270 15.01 23.08 -25.23
C LYS A 270 13.83 22.16 -24.94
N ARG A 271 14.10 20.88 -24.73
CA ARG A 271 13.11 19.86 -24.35
C ARG A 271 12.99 19.74 -22.84
N ALA A 272 11.81 19.37 -22.38
CA ALA A 272 11.62 18.86 -21.03
C ALA A 272 12.20 17.45 -20.93
N ILE A 273 12.86 17.12 -19.82
CA ILE A 273 13.48 15.82 -19.57
C ILE A 273 12.93 15.25 -18.26
N LEU A 274 12.36 14.05 -18.34
CA LEU A 274 11.86 13.29 -17.20
C LEU A 274 12.77 12.07 -17.02
N VAL A 275 13.31 11.90 -15.81
CA VAL A 275 14.21 10.78 -15.48
C VAL A 275 13.63 10.02 -14.29
N PHE A 276 13.40 8.73 -14.44
CA PHE A 276 12.79 7.90 -13.41
C PHE A 276 13.81 6.96 -12.78
N PHE A 277 13.79 6.86 -11.45
CA PHE A 277 14.64 5.98 -10.65
C PHE A 277 13.81 4.96 -9.87
N GLU A 278 14.35 3.76 -9.66
CA GLU A 278 13.66 2.68 -8.96
C GLU A 278 13.31 3.00 -7.50
N SER A 279 14.07 3.91 -6.88
CA SER A 279 13.89 4.29 -5.48
C SER A 279 14.34 5.73 -5.21
N LYS A 280 13.81 6.31 -4.13
CA LYS A 280 14.25 7.59 -3.59
C LYS A 280 15.75 7.62 -3.28
N GLN A 281 16.28 6.53 -2.72
CA GLN A 281 17.70 6.43 -2.41
C GLN A 281 18.55 6.63 -3.68
N ARG A 282 18.20 5.92 -4.76
CA ARG A 282 18.91 5.98 -6.04
C ARG A 282 18.80 7.34 -6.72
N LEU A 283 17.62 7.94 -6.67
CA LEU A 283 17.42 9.32 -7.12
C LEU A 283 18.33 10.29 -6.37
N LYS A 284 18.39 10.19 -5.03
CA LYS A 284 19.22 11.06 -4.20
C LYS A 284 20.71 10.85 -4.46
N GLU A 285 21.14 9.60 -4.58
CA GLU A 285 22.51 9.26 -4.98
C GLU A 285 22.91 9.96 -6.29
N PHE A 286 22.03 9.95 -7.30
CA PHE A 286 22.28 10.66 -8.55
C PHE A 286 22.27 12.19 -8.38
N TYR A 287 21.29 12.73 -7.67
CA TYR A 287 21.13 14.18 -7.44
C TYR A 287 22.30 14.80 -6.64
N GLU A 288 22.92 14.01 -5.77
CA GLU A 288 24.08 14.39 -4.97
C GLU A 288 25.42 14.04 -5.64
N SER A 289 25.39 13.29 -6.74
CA SER A 289 26.60 12.88 -7.46
C SER A 289 27.33 14.05 -8.15
N LYS A 290 28.63 13.87 -8.36
CA LYS A 290 29.46 14.79 -9.15
C LYS A 290 28.97 14.96 -10.60
N ALA A 291 28.29 13.95 -11.15
CA ALA A 291 27.78 14.00 -12.52
C ALA A 291 26.75 15.13 -12.72
N LEU A 292 25.97 15.46 -11.67
CA LEU A 292 24.92 16.47 -11.74
C LEU A 292 25.36 17.85 -11.25
N GLU A 293 26.55 17.98 -10.64
CA GLU A 293 27.01 19.18 -9.95
C GLU A 293 26.91 20.46 -10.80
N THR A 294 27.23 20.36 -12.09
CA THR A 294 27.23 21.50 -13.03
C THR A 294 25.83 22.00 -13.40
N ILE A 295 24.80 21.17 -13.31
CA ILE A 295 23.42 21.52 -13.70
C ILE A 295 22.43 21.45 -12.54
N LYS A 296 22.89 21.10 -11.33
CA LYS A 296 22.07 20.78 -10.16
C LYS A 296 21.00 21.84 -9.87
N GLN A 297 21.33 23.12 -10.03
CA GLN A 297 20.40 24.23 -9.78
C GLN A 297 19.21 24.28 -10.75
N SER A 298 19.35 23.67 -11.93
CA SER A 298 18.30 23.60 -12.96
C SER A 298 17.51 22.30 -12.93
N VAL A 299 17.87 21.38 -12.02
CA VAL A 299 17.22 20.07 -11.89
C VAL A 299 16.27 20.10 -10.70
N ALA A 300 14.99 19.84 -10.96
CA ALA A 300 14.03 19.53 -9.91
C ALA A 300 14.02 18.03 -9.64
N TYR A 301 13.56 17.64 -8.46
CA TYR A 301 13.18 16.26 -8.22
C TYR A 301 11.86 16.18 -7.48
N LEU A 302 11.14 15.10 -7.70
CA LEU A 302 9.91 14.78 -7.01
C LEU A 302 10.02 13.35 -6.48
N THR A 303 9.76 13.22 -5.19
CA THR A 303 9.69 11.94 -4.48
C THR A 303 8.32 11.82 -3.86
N GLU A 304 7.98 10.61 -3.48
CA GLU A 304 6.74 10.26 -2.80
C GLU A 304 6.40 11.13 -1.58
N GLU A 305 7.42 11.62 -0.87
CA GLU A 305 7.28 12.43 0.35
C GLU A 305 6.70 13.84 0.13
N ALA A 306 6.66 14.31 -1.11
CA ALA A 306 6.15 15.64 -1.43
C ALA A 306 4.64 15.76 -1.12
N SER A 307 4.19 16.93 -0.69
CA SER A 307 2.76 17.20 -0.50
C SER A 307 1.99 17.13 -1.82
N SER A 308 0.66 16.95 -1.77
CA SER A 308 -0.18 16.96 -2.98
C SER A 308 -0.03 18.26 -3.79
N GLU A 309 0.11 19.39 -3.11
CA GLU A 309 0.32 20.70 -3.74
C GLU A 309 1.71 20.79 -4.40
N GLU A 310 2.74 20.29 -3.73
CA GLU A 310 4.10 20.23 -4.27
C GLU A 310 4.16 19.34 -5.51
N LYS A 311 3.48 18.20 -5.49
CA LYS A 311 3.35 17.29 -6.64
C LYS A 311 2.69 17.98 -7.82
N GLU A 312 1.54 18.61 -7.61
CA GLU A 312 0.82 19.28 -8.68
C GLU A 312 1.67 20.39 -9.32
N ILE A 313 2.37 21.19 -8.50
CA ILE A 313 3.28 22.22 -8.98
C ILE A 313 4.46 21.62 -9.75
N ALA A 314 5.09 20.58 -9.20
CA ALA A 314 6.25 19.92 -9.81
C ALA A 314 5.89 19.26 -11.15
N ILE A 315 4.76 18.56 -11.24
CA ILE A 315 4.27 17.92 -12.47
C ILE A 315 3.99 18.96 -13.55
N LYS A 316 3.29 20.06 -13.21
CA LYS A 316 3.04 21.15 -14.16
C LYS A 316 4.33 21.82 -14.64
N ARG A 317 5.34 21.95 -13.78
CA ARG A 317 6.63 22.53 -14.14
C ARG A 317 7.50 21.56 -14.94
N ALA A 318 7.38 20.25 -14.70
CA ALA A 318 8.18 19.24 -15.36
C ALA A 318 8.01 19.22 -16.88
N THR A 319 6.87 19.69 -17.39
CA THR A 319 6.61 19.80 -18.83
C THR A 319 7.13 21.09 -19.46
N ALA A 320 7.74 22.00 -18.68
CA ALA A 320 8.25 23.27 -19.19
C ALA A 320 9.52 23.09 -20.03
N SER A 321 9.69 23.94 -21.06
CA SER A 321 10.85 23.89 -21.96
C SER A 321 12.17 24.01 -21.20
N GLY A 322 13.05 23.03 -21.38
CA GLY A 322 14.35 22.96 -20.73
C GLY A 322 14.34 22.51 -19.27
N GLN A 323 13.18 22.17 -18.70
CA GLN A 323 13.08 21.64 -17.35
C GLN A 323 13.61 20.21 -17.31
N ILE A 324 14.45 19.92 -16.31
CA ILE A 324 14.87 18.56 -15.99
C ILE A 324 14.23 18.21 -14.65
N THR A 325 13.47 17.12 -14.61
CA THR A 325 12.85 16.65 -13.37
C THR A 325 13.13 15.16 -13.17
N LEU A 326 13.68 14.84 -12.00
CA LEU A 326 13.91 13.47 -11.55
C LEU A 326 12.70 12.98 -10.76
N PHE A 327 12.28 11.75 -11.00
CA PHE A 327 11.13 11.13 -10.34
C PHE A 327 11.54 9.77 -9.75
N THR A 328 10.89 9.37 -8.67
CA THR A 328 10.86 7.97 -8.28
C THR A 328 9.85 7.21 -9.16
N ARG A 329 9.99 5.88 -9.27
CA ARG A 329 9.18 5.00 -10.13
C ARG A 329 7.66 5.08 -9.94
N THR A 330 7.23 5.73 -8.88
CA THR A 330 5.82 5.82 -8.47
C THR A 330 5.04 6.80 -9.34
N PHE A 331 5.72 7.84 -9.84
CA PHE A 331 5.21 8.80 -10.81
C PHE A 331 5.37 8.26 -12.23
#